data_AF-A0A7V7CSM2-F1
#
_entry.id   AF-A0A7V7CSM2-F1
#
_cell.length_a   1.000
_cell.length_b   1.000
_cell.length_c   1.000
_cell.angle_alpha   90.00
_cell.angle_beta   90.00
_cell.angle_gamma   90.00
#
_symmetry.space_group_name_H-M   'P 1'
#
loop_
_entity.id
_entity.type
_entity.pdbx_description
1 polymer ?
#
loop_
_entity_poly.entity_id
_entity_poly.type
_entity_poly.pdbx_seq_one_letter_code
_entity_poly.pdbx_strand_id
1 'polypeptide(L)'
;PLVTDIAAGHDHVACAIGGALAAAAGADFLCYVTPSEHLCLPDADDVREGVIVTKIAAHAADIAKGNKAAIEKDRQMAIARNNLDWDSMLKLAIDPKKAGEYREKNPPSEDDVCTMCGKYCAIKQVREYFS
;
A
#
# COMPACT_ATOMS: atom_id res chain seq x y z
N PRO A 1 5.03 16.99 3.08
CA PRO A 1 5.16 18.22 2.26
C PRO A 1 5.00 17.85 0.79
N LEU A 2 4.42 18.73 -0.02
CA LEU A 2 4.41 18.55 -1.48
C LEU A 2 5.84 18.66 -2.00
N VAL A 3 6.29 17.64 -2.72
CA VAL A 3 7.65 17.61 -3.29
C VAL A 3 7.71 18.21 -4.70
N THR A 4 6.56 18.52 -5.28
CA THR A 4 6.42 19.09 -6.62
C THR A 4 5.03 19.72 -6.76
N ASP A 5 4.95 20.83 -7.52
CA ASP A 5 3.70 21.58 -7.73
C ASP A 5 2.99 21.20 -9.04
N ILE A 6 3.61 20.34 -9.87
CA ILE A 6 3.05 19.93 -11.17
C ILE A 6 2.18 18.67 -11.08
N ALA A 7 1.71 18.33 -9.88
CA ALA A 7 0.97 17.11 -9.58
C ALA A 7 -0.48 17.37 -9.11
N ALA A 8 -1.07 18.52 -9.44
CA ALA A 8 -2.46 18.83 -9.12
C ALA A 8 -3.41 17.69 -9.57
N GLY A 9 -4.35 17.29 -8.70
CA GLY A 9 -5.15 16.05 -8.86
C GLY A 9 -4.48 14.79 -8.28
N HIS A 10 -3.19 14.86 -8.00
CA HIS A 10 -2.36 13.82 -7.39
C HIS A 10 -1.54 14.34 -6.20
N ASP A 11 -1.95 15.45 -5.61
CA ASP A 11 -1.23 16.13 -4.53
C ASP A 11 -1.12 15.26 -3.26
N HIS A 12 -2.09 14.39 -2.99
CA HIS A 12 -1.97 13.33 -1.99
C HIS A 12 -0.73 12.44 -2.18
N VAL A 13 -0.38 12.09 -3.42
CA VAL A 13 0.82 11.29 -3.76
C VAL A 13 2.08 12.12 -3.59
N ALA A 14 2.12 13.32 -4.16
CA ALA A 14 3.26 14.23 -4.02
C ALA A 14 3.53 14.55 -2.54
N CYS A 15 2.49 14.75 -1.75
CA CYS A 15 2.59 15.00 -0.33
C CYS A 15 3.06 13.76 0.44
N ALA A 16 2.59 12.56 0.10
CA ALA A 16 3.02 11.32 0.75
C ALA A 16 4.52 11.05 0.59
N ILE A 17 5.11 11.35 -0.57
CA ILE A 17 6.57 11.22 -0.77
C ILE A 17 7.32 12.10 0.22
N GLY A 18 6.98 13.38 0.29
CA GLY A 18 7.63 14.29 1.23
C GLY A 18 7.26 14.00 2.69
N GLY A 19 6.05 13.50 2.94
CA GLY A 19 5.57 13.10 4.26
C GLY A 19 6.36 11.93 4.83
N ALA A 20 6.64 10.90 4.02
CA ALA A 20 7.47 9.77 4.42
C ALA A 20 8.89 10.22 4.79
N LEU A 21 9.50 11.11 3.98
CA LEU A 21 10.83 11.67 4.26
C LEU A 21 10.83 12.50 5.55
N ALA A 22 9.83 13.37 5.73
CA ALA A 22 9.71 14.20 6.92
C ALA A 22 9.50 13.37 8.20
N ALA A 23 8.63 12.36 8.15
CA ALA A 23 8.39 11.46 9.27
C ALA A 23 9.62 10.61 9.61
N ALA A 24 10.32 10.11 8.59
CA ALA A 24 11.59 9.39 8.79
C ALA A 24 12.65 10.28 9.43
N ALA A 25 12.67 11.58 9.10
CA ALA A 25 13.55 12.58 9.69
C ALA A 25 13.12 13.06 11.09
N GLY A 26 11.96 12.63 11.60
CA GLY A 26 11.52 12.91 12.97
C GLY A 26 10.20 13.66 13.12
N ALA A 27 9.45 13.91 12.03
CA ALA A 27 8.10 14.45 12.18
C ALA A 27 7.15 13.42 12.83
N ASP A 28 6.50 13.80 13.92
CA ASP A 28 5.60 12.91 14.69
C ASP A 28 4.17 12.85 14.12
N PHE A 29 3.78 13.84 13.32
CA PHE A 29 2.43 13.95 12.76
C PHE A 29 2.46 14.36 11.30
N LEU A 30 1.64 13.69 10.48
CA LEU A 30 1.42 14.01 9.08
C LEU A 30 -0.02 14.45 8.87
N CYS A 31 -0.21 15.71 8.47
CA CYS A 31 -1.50 16.15 7.93
C CYS A 31 -1.66 15.55 6.52
N TYR A 32 -2.77 14.86 6.30
CA TYR A 32 -3.07 14.31 4.99
C TYR A 32 -3.40 15.39 3.97
N VAL A 33 -3.24 15.05 2.69
CA VAL A 33 -3.64 15.88 1.55
C VAL A 33 -4.55 15.02 0.69
N THR A 34 -5.60 15.60 0.13
CA THR A 34 -6.56 14.89 -0.73
C THR A 34 -6.14 14.98 -2.21
N PRO A 35 -6.71 14.15 -3.10
CA PRO A 35 -6.55 14.32 -4.54
C PRO A 35 -7.06 15.68 -5.03
N SER A 36 -8.11 16.21 -4.39
CA SER A 36 -8.76 17.48 -4.72
C SER A 36 -8.01 18.74 -4.25
N GLU A 37 -6.90 18.59 -3.52
CA GLU A 37 -6.12 19.72 -3.00
C GLU A 37 -5.80 20.72 -4.13
N HIS A 38 -5.90 22.02 -3.82
CA HIS A 38 -5.76 23.13 -4.78
C HIS A 38 -6.79 23.17 -5.93
N LEU A 39 -7.76 22.26 -5.99
CA LEU A 39 -8.76 22.20 -7.06
C LEU A 39 -10.18 22.45 -6.56
N CYS A 40 -10.61 21.76 -5.51
CA CYS A 40 -11.95 21.89 -4.95
C CYS A 40 -12.07 21.27 -3.55
N LEU A 41 -13.26 21.40 -2.95
CA LEU A 41 -13.59 20.69 -1.72
C LEU A 41 -13.62 19.17 -1.97
N PRO A 42 -13.01 18.36 -1.08
CA PRO A 42 -12.98 16.91 -1.24
C PRO A 42 -14.34 16.27 -0.99
N ASP A 43 -14.63 15.18 -1.69
CA ASP A 43 -15.71 14.28 -1.34
C ASP A 43 -15.27 13.17 -0.36
N ALA A 44 -16.15 12.21 -0.08
CA ALA A 44 -15.85 11.13 0.87
C ALA A 44 -14.74 10.18 0.37
N ASP A 45 -14.64 9.98 -0.94
CA ASP A 45 -13.64 9.11 -1.54
C ASP A 45 -12.28 9.80 -1.59
N ASP A 46 -12.25 11.11 -1.86
CA ASP A 46 -11.05 11.95 -1.75
C ASP A 46 -10.45 11.92 -0.33
N VAL A 47 -11.31 12.04 0.68
CA VAL A 47 -10.90 11.94 2.09
C VAL A 47 -10.33 10.56 2.39
N ARG A 48 -11.01 9.50 1.95
CA ARG A 48 -10.54 8.12 2.14
C ARG A 48 -9.17 7.92 1.50
N GLU A 49 -9.00 8.29 0.24
CA GLU A 49 -7.73 8.10 -0.50
C GLU A 49 -6.59 8.86 0.17
N GLY A 50 -6.81 10.12 0.54
CA GLY A 50 -5.79 10.92 1.23
C GLY A 50 -5.36 10.32 2.58
N VAL A 51 -6.31 9.78 3.36
CA VAL A 51 -6.00 9.07 4.62
C VAL A 51 -5.21 7.79 4.38
N ILE A 52 -5.60 6.97 3.39
CA ILE A 52 -4.92 5.72 3.07
C ILE A 52 -3.49 5.99 2.58
N VAL A 53 -3.31 6.95 1.68
CA VAL A 53 -2.00 7.32 1.13
C VAL A 53 -1.08 7.91 2.20
N THR A 54 -1.63 8.71 3.13
CA THR A 54 -0.85 9.23 4.27
C THR A 54 -0.49 8.13 5.27
N LYS A 55 -1.37 7.15 5.51
CA LYS A 55 -1.05 5.96 6.32
C LYS A 55 0.09 5.14 5.72
N ILE A 56 0.13 5.00 4.39
CA ILE A 56 1.23 4.34 3.69
C ILE A 56 2.54 5.09 3.94
N ALA A 57 2.55 6.42 3.81
CA ALA A 57 3.73 7.24 4.07
C ALA A 57 4.22 7.12 5.53
N ALA A 58 3.30 7.16 6.50
CA ALA A 58 3.62 7.01 7.92
C ALA A 58 4.23 5.61 8.20
N HIS A 59 3.60 4.55 7.68
CA HIS A 59 4.10 3.19 7.85
C HIS A 59 5.47 2.98 7.21
N ALA A 60 5.71 3.54 6.01
CA ALA A 60 7.02 3.52 5.37
C ALA A 60 8.09 4.23 6.21
N ALA A 61 7.75 5.36 6.82
CA ALA A 61 8.63 6.08 7.72
C ALA A 61 8.93 5.29 9.01
N ASP A 62 7.93 4.60 9.59
CA ASP A 62 8.12 3.73 10.74
C ASP A 62 9.11 2.60 10.45
N ILE A 63 9.01 1.96 9.28
CA ILE A 63 9.98 0.95 8.84
C ILE A 63 11.38 1.57 8.75
N ALA A 64 11.50 2.74 8.10
CA ALA A 64 12.79 3.42 7.91
C ALA A 64 13.45 3.80 9.25
N LYS A 65 12.64 4.10 10.27
CA LYS A 65 13.09 4.38 11.65
C LYS A 65 13.42 3.12 12.46
N GLY A 66 13.27 1.93 11.89
CA GLY A 66 13.53 0.67 12.60
C GLY A 66 12.43 0.26 13.57
N ASN A 67 11.20 0.73 13.39
CA ASN A 67 10.07 0.34 14.23
C ASN A 67 9.79 -1.16 14.07
N LYS A 68 10.06 -1.93 15.13
CA LYS A 68 9.94 -3.40 15.12
C LYS A 68 8.53 -3.88 14.77
N ALA A 69 7.50 -3.18 15.24
CA ALA A 69 6.11 -3.57 14.99
C ALA A 69 5.72 -3.34 13.52
N ALA A 70 6.17 -2.23 12.93
CA ALA A 70 5.94 -1.96 11.51
C ALA A 70 6.65 -2.99 10.64
N ILE A 71 7.94 -3.25 10.90
CA ILE A 71 8.73 -4.26 10.17
C ILE A 71 8.08 -5.65 10.26
N GLU A 72 7.60 -6.04 11.45
CA GLU A 72 6.93 -7.33 11.64
C GLU A 72 5.64 -7.42 10.82
N LYS A 73 4.87 -6.32 10.73
CA LYS A 73 3.66 -6.27 9.90
C LYS A 73 3.97 -6.47 8.41
N ASP A 74 5.03 -5.84 7.88
CA ASP A 74 5.49 -6.10 6.50
C ASP A 74 5.98 -7.53 6.32
N ARG A 75 6.70 -8.07 7.30
CA ARG A 75 7.18 -9.46 7.25
C ARG A 75 6.03 -10.45 7.18
N GLN A 76 4.95 -10.23 7.96
CA GLN A 76 3.75 -11.06 7.90
C GLN A 76 3.07 -10.99 6.52
N MET A 77 2.98 -9.79 5.93
CA MET A 77 2.48 -9.62 4.57
C MET A 77 3.36 -10.35 3.54
N ALA A 78 4.69 -10.27 3.68
CA ALA A 78 5.63 -10.96 2.79
C ALA A 78 5.51 -12.49 2.90
N ILE A 79 5.32 -13.02 4.11
CA ILE A 79 5.05 -14.45 4.33
C ILE A 79 3.73 -14.86 3.68
N ALA A 80 2.67 -14.08 3.87
CA ALA A 80 1.36 -14.37 3.26
C ALA A 80 1.46 -14.39 1.72
N ARG A 81 2.18 -13.42 1.13
CA ARG A 81 2.44 -13.37 -0.32
C ARG A 81 3.23 -14.58 -0.81
N ASN A 82 4.27 -14.99 -0.09
CA ASN A 82 5.04 -16.18 -0.43
C ASN A 82 4.17 -17.45 -0.37
N ASN A 83 3.30 -17.52 0.62
CA ASN A 83 2.39 -18.65 0.81
C ASN A 83 1.19 -18.63 -0.14
N LEU A 84 0.99 -17.54 -0.90
CA LEU A 84 -0.19 -17.29 -1.73
C LEU A 84 -1.48 -17.32 -0.89
N ASP A 85 -1.37 -16.90 0.38
CA ASP A 85 -2.46 -16.82 1.35
C ASP A 85 -3.19 -15.48 1.22
N TRP A 86 -4.19 -15.47 0.33
CA TRP A 86 -4.98 -14.29 0.00
C TRP A 86 -5.77 -13.74 1.19
N ASP A 87 -6.31 -14.61 2.03
CA ASP A 87 -7.09 -14.20 3.21
C ASP A 87 -6.22 -13.42 4.19
N SER A 88 -5.01 -13.92 4.46
CA SER A 88 -4.05 -13.21 5.30
C SER A 88 -3.56 -11.92 4.65
N MET A 89 -3.29 -11.92 3.35
CA MET A 89 -2.91 -10.70 2.62
C MET A 89 -3.99 -9.62 2.73
N LEU A 90 -5.28 -9.96 2.56
CA LEU A 90 -6.38 -9.02 2.67
C LEU A 90 -6.51 -8.47 4.10
N LYS A 91 -6.42 -9.34 5.12
CA LYS A 91 -6.48 -8.92 6.53
C LYS A 91 -5.33 -7.98 6.93
N LEU A 92 -4.14 -8.18 6.35
CA LEU A 92 -2.95 -7.39 6.67
C LEU A 92 -2.83 -6.08 5.88
N ALA A 93 -3.59 -5.93 4.79
CA ALA A 93 -3.55 -4.75 3.93
C ALA A 93 -3.95 -3.46 4.67
N ILE A 94 -3.37 -2.33 4.26
CA ILE A 94 -3.76 -1.01 4.77
C ILE A 94 -5.19 -0.65 4.33
N ASP A 95 -5.58 -1.05 3.13
CA ASP A 95 -6.95 -0.99 2.62
C ASP A 95 -7.43 -2.37 2.15
N PRO A 96 -7.97 -3.21 3.07
CA PRO A 96 -8.49 -4.53 2.74
C PRO A 96 -9.63 -4.49 1.72
N LYS A 97 -10.47 -3.45 1.77
CA LYS A 97 -11.64 -3.31 0.89
C LYS A 97 -11.19 -3.14 -0.56
N LYS A 98 -10.31 -2.16 -0.81
CA LYS A 98 -9.75 -1.92 -2.15
C LYS A 98 -8.99 -3.15 -2.64
N ALA A 99 -8.16 -3.77 -1.79
CA ALA A 99 -7.43 -4.98 -2.14
C ALA A 99 -8.36 -6.15 -2.56
N GLY A 100 -9.48 -6.34 -1.84
CA GLY A 100 -10.50 -7.34 -2.16
C GLY A 100 -11.19 -7.07 -3.49
N GLU A 101 -11.65 -5.83 -3.70
CA GLU A 101 -12.28 -5.41 -4.97
C GLU A 101 -11.38 -5.68 -6.18
N TYR A 102 -10.08 -5.42 -6.07
CA TYR A 102 -9.12 -5.70 -7.15
C TYR A 102 -8.91 -7.20 -7.39
N ARG A 103 -8.93 -8.02 -6.34
CA ARG A 103 -8.81 -9.48 -6.46
C ARG A 103 -10.05 -10.09 -7.12
N GLU A 104 -11.23 -9.59 -6.77
CA GLU A 104 -12.50 -10.05 -7.32
C GLU A 104 -12.75 -9.58 -8.76
N LYS A 105 -12.20 -8.42 -9.13
CA LYS A 105 -12.40 -7.83 -10.47
C LYS A 105 -11.95 -8.75 -11.61
N ASN A 106 -10.89 -9.52 -11.40
CA ASN A 106 -10.41 -10.53 -12.35
C ASN A 106 -10.03 -11.79 -11.57
N PRO A 107 -10.97 -12.71 -11.33
CA PRO A 107 -10.68 -13.94 -10.60
C PRO A 107 -9.75 -14.82 -11.45
N PRO A 108 -8.72 -15.44 -10.84
CA PRO A 108 -7.81 -16.30 -11.58
C PRO A 108 -8.49 -17.63 -11.94
N SER A 109 -7.99 -18.26 -13.01
CA SER A 109 -8.40 -19.62 -13.40
C SER A 109 -7.77 -20.70 -12.51
N GLU A 110 -6.72 -20.36 -11.77
CA GLU A 110 -6.03 -21.18 -10.76
C GLU A 110 -6.05 -20.40 -9.43
N ASP A 111 -6.65 -20.96 -8.39
CA ASP A 111 -6.92 -20.26 -7.11
C ASP A 111 -5.64 -19.77 -6.41
N ASP A 112 -4.55 -20.51 -6.62
CA ASP A 112 -3.25 -20.34 -6.00
C ASP A 112 -2.41 -19.19 -6.59
N VAL A 113 -2.82 -18.56 -7.69
CA VAL A 113 -2.01 -17.50 -8.35
C VAL A 113 -2.81 -16.21 -8.60
N CYS A 114 -2.11 -15.12 -8.92
CA CYS A 114 -2.76 -13.92 -9.43
C CYS A 114 -3.00 -14.02 -10.94
N THR A 115 -3.99 -13.27 -11.43
CA THR A 115 -4.31 -13.20 -12.87
C THR A 115 -3.18 -12.63 -13.72
N MET A 116 -2.26 -11.84 -13.14
CA MET A 116 -1.14 -11.25 -13.87
C MET A 116 -0.18 -12.31 -14.43
N CYS A 117 0.17 -13.34 -13.64
CA CYS A 117 1.20 -14.31 -14.04
C CYS A 117 0.66 -15.73 -14.26
N GLY A 118 -0.48 -16.09 -13.64
CA GLY A 118 -1.07 -17.43 -13.75
C GLY A 118 -0.04 -18.54 -13.44
N LYS A 119 0.00 -19.57 -14.29
CA LYS A 119 0.97 -20.68 -14.24
C LYS A 119 2.46 -20.28 -14.27
N TYR A 120 2.78 -19.04 -14.65
CA TYR A 120 4.15 -18.51 -14.67
C TYR A 120 4.49 -17.69 -13.42
N CYS A 121 3.71 -17.83 -12.34
CA CYS A 121 3.99 -17.18 -11.08
C CYS A 121 5.38 -17.58 -10.55
N ALA A 122 6.28 -16.60 -10.45
CA ALA A 122 7.64 -16.82 -9.96
C ALA A 122 7.68 -17.39 -8.54
N ILE A 123 6.78 -16.94 -7.66
CA ILE A 123 6.68 -17.44 -6.28
C ILE A 123 6.29 -18.93 -6.28
N LYS A 124 5.30 -19.32 -7.09
CA LYS A 124 4.87 -20.71 -7.24
C LYS A 124 6.01 -21.59 -7.76
N GLN A 125 6.67 -21.15 -8.84
CA GLN A 125 7.79 -21.89 -9.42
C GLN A 125 8.94 -22.08 -8.42
N VAL A 126 9.38 -21.01 -7.74
CA VAL A 126 10.44 -21.11 -6.73
C VAL A 126 10.04 -22.08 -5.62
N ARG A 127 8.80 -22.04 -5.14
CA ARG A 127 8.33 -22.99 -4.12
C ARG A 127 8.39 -24.42 -4.60
N GLU A 128 7.84 -24.72 -5.77
CA GLU A 128 7.86 -26.08 -6.35
C GLU A 128 9.29 -26.61 -6.59
N TYR A 129 10.25 -25.74 -6.93
CA TYR A 129 11.63 -26.14 -7.15
C TYR A 129 12.43 -26.40 -5.85
N PHE A 130 12.09 -25.73 -4.75
CA PHE A 130 12.82 -25.81 -3.48
C PHE A 130 12.07 -26.59 -2.38
N SER A 131 10.86 -27.09 -2.66
CA SER A 131 10.05 -27.96 -1.78
C SER A 131 10.31 -29.44 -2.02
#